data_AF-A0A094H3D0-F1
#
_entry.id   AF-A0A094H3D0-F1
#
_cell.length_a   1.000
_cell.length_b   1.000
_cell.length_c   1.000
_cell.angle_alpha   90.00
_cell.angle_beta   90.00
_cell.angle_gamma   90.00
#
_symmetry.space_group_name_H-M   'P 1'
#
loop_
_entity.id
_entity.type
_entity.pdbx_description
1 polymer ?
#
loop_
_entity_poly.entity_id
_entity_poly.type
_entity_poly.pdbx_seq_one_letter_code
_entity_poly.pdbx_strand_id
1 'polypeptide(L)'
;MKCSTFIALFSFSFAVIADFDMYHGKWMVLGEFEVDRDIWQIFQTDPNCDQAWNTPVTDDSYDVSGNKLGVRCVGSGCDGSNDPWDIDLVEMHYSNNPLYHWTIYKNRDSYAMIGLDGRVYGNCDPFPSVSYYCPQFASWIRGDRKFRCYTQFTAAQINEGRNNH
;
A
#
# COMPACT_ATOMS: atom_id res chain seq x y z
N MET A 1 -5.56 -0.38 -61.85
CA MET A 1 -5.48 -0.93 -60.48
C MET A 1 -5.01 0.18 -59.55
N LYS A 2 -5.87 0.65 -58.63
CA LYS A 2 -5.49 1.63 -57.59
C LYS A 2 -5.34 0.87 -56.27
N CYS A 3 -4.12 0.86 -55.72
CA CYS A 3 -3.83 0.28 -54.42
C CYS A 3 -4.15 1.34 -53.37
N SER A 4 -5.21 1.13 -52.58
CA SER A 4 -5.58 2.00 -51.46
C SER A 4 -4.90 1.50 -50.19
N THR A 5 -3.95 2.28 -49.68
CA THR A 5 -3.28 2.04 -48.40
C THR A 5 -4.23 2.42 -47.26
N PHE A 6 -4.59 1.43 -46.43
CA PHE A 6 -5.25 1.67 -45.15
C PHE A 6 -4.20 2.08 -44.11
N ILE A 7 -4.35 3.27 -43.54
CA ILE A 7 -3.57 3.72 -42.37
C ILE A 7 -4.34 3.26 -41.13
N ALA A 8 -3.79 2.29 -40.41
CA ALA A 8 -4.30 1.90 -39.09
C ALA A 8 -3.82 2.92 -38.05
N LEU A 9 -4.74 3.69 -37.49
CA LEU A 9 -4.49 4.54 -36.33
C LEU A 9 -4.44 3.67 -35.06
N PHE A 10 -3.24 3.45 -34.52
CA PHE A 10 -3.07 2.89 -33.17
C PHE A 10 -3.40 3.98 -32.15
N SER A 11 -4.59 3.91 -31.53
CA SER A 11 -4.89 4.68 -30.33
C SER A 11 -4.04 4.15 -29.17
N PHE A 12 -3.06 4.93 -28.74
CA PHE A 12 -2.39 4.73 -27.45
C PHE A 12 -3.35 5.16 -26.33
N SER A 13 -4.06 4.20 -25.75
CA SER A 13 -4.73 4.41 -24.47
C SER A 13 -3.65 4.60 -23.41
N PHE A 14 -3.44 5.83 -22.95
CA PHE A 14 -2.65 6.07 -21.75
C PHE A 14 -3.38 5.39 -20.60
N ALA A 15 -2.76 4.34 -20.03
CA ALA A 15 -3.23 3.80 -18.76
C ALA A 15 -3.19 4.93 -17.74
N VAL A 16 -4.34 5.26 -17.14
CA VAL A 16 -4.36 6.18 -16.01
C VAL A 16 -3.52 5.53 -14.92
N ILE A 17 -2.37 6.12 -14.63
CA ILE A 17 -1.55 5.71 -13.49
C ILE A 17 -2.31 6.17 -12.25
N ALA A 18 -2.82 5.23 -11.47
CA ALA A 18 -3.34 5.48 -10.15
C ALA A 18 -2.16 5.58 -9.17
N ASP A 19 -2.29 6.44 -8.18
CA ASP A 19 -1.35 6.56 -7.08
C ASP A 19 -2.02 6.29 -5.74
N PHE A 20 -1.24 5.80 -4.79
CA PHE A 20 -1.63 5.64 -3.41
C PHE A 20 -0.43 5.81 -2.48
N ASP A 21 -0.72 6.20 -1.25
CA ASP A 21 0.24 6.36 -0.18
C ASP A 21 0.07 5.23 0.84
N MET A 22 1.19 4.66 1.29
CA MET A 22 1.25 3.67 2.36
C MET A 22 1.69 4.34 3.66
N TYR A 23 0.91 4.12 4.71
CA TYR A 23 1.21 4.58 6.06
C TYR A 23 1.46 3.38 6.95
N HIS A 24 2.49 3.47 7.78
CA HIS A 24 2.69 2.57 8.91
C HIS A 24 2.41 3.33 10.19
N GLY A 25 1.78 2.69 11.17
CA GLY A 25 1.52 3.33 12.43
C GLY A 25 0.86 2.41 13.42
N LYS A 26 0.02 3.01 14.27
CA LYS A 26 -0.50 2.36 15.46
C LYS A 26 -1.99 2.60 15.59
N TRP A 27 -2.72 1.55 15.95
CA TRP A 27 -4.08 1.63 16.45
C TRP A 27 -4.10 1.21 17.91
N MET A 28 -4.52 2.14 18.78
CA MET A 28 -4.62 1.91 20.21
C MET A 28 -6.05 2.04 20.72
N VAL A 29 -6.44 1.15 21.63
CA VAL A 29 -7.64 1.28 22.46
C VAL A 29 -7.21 1.24 23.93
N LEU A 30 -7.49 2.29 24.67
CA LEU A 30 -7.22 2.47 26.09
C LEU A 30 -8.38 1.89 26.91
N GLY A 31 -8.06 1.10 27.93
CA GLY A 31 -9.07 0.53 28.82
C GLY A 31 -8.59 -0.74 29.52
N GLU A 32 -9.53 -1.52 30.07
CA GLU A 32 -9.24 -2.81 30.72
C GLU A 32 -8.66 -3.85 29.74
N PHE A 33 -8.98 -3.71 28.45
CA PHE A 33 -8.41 -4.49 27.35
C PHE A 33 -7.64 -3.57 26.42
N GLU A 34 -6.40 -3.24 26.82
CA GLU A 34 -5.51 -2.45 25.98
C GLU A 34 -5.20 -3.21 24.68
N VAL A 35 -5.51 -2.57 23.55
CA VAL A 35 -5.12 -3.06 22.23
C VAL A 35 -4.03 -2.13 21.73
N ASP A 36 -2.86 -2.66 21.41
CA ASP A 36 -1.78 -1.97 20.71
C ASP A 36 -1.43 -2.79 19.46
N ARG A 37 -1.75 -2.25 18.29
CA ARG A 37 -1.52 -2.90 17.00
C ARG A 37 -0.65 -2.03 16.11
N ASP A 38 0.41 -2.63 15.57
CA ASP A 38 1.14 -2.11 14.41
C ASP A 38 0.33 -2.37 13.14
N ILE A 39 -0.01 -1.28 12.44
CA ILE A 39 -0.94 -1.31 11.33
C ILE A 39 -0.38 -0.59 10.11
N TRP A 40 -0.86 -1.05 8.96
CA TRP A 40 -0.66 -0.45 7.66
C TRP A 40 -2.00 0.02 7.09
N GLN A 41 -2.00 1.21 6.49
CA GLN A 41 -3.16 1.75 5.77
C GLN A 41 -2.73 2.32 4.43
N ILE A 42 -3.62 2.18 3.45
CA ILE A 42 -3.44 2.70 2.10
C ILE A 42 -4.51 3.74 1.80
N PHE A 43 -4.06 4.92 1.35
CA PHE A 43 -4.93 6.02 0.96
C PHE A 43 -4.55 6.55 -0.42
N GLN A 44 -5.51 7.10 -1.15
CA GLN A 44 -5.20 7.75 -2.43
C GLN A 44 -4.52 9.12 -2.23
N THR A 45 -4.84 9.79 -1.13
CA THR A 45 -4.27 11.08 -0.74
C THR A 45 -4.08 11.10 0.78
N ASP A 46 -3.41 12.13 1.31
CA ASP A 46 -3.31 12.33 2.76
C ASP A 46 -4.70 12.25 3.43
N PRO A 47 -4.89 11.39 4.44
CA PRO A 47 -6.20 11.16 5.04
C PRO A 47 -6.55 12.25 6.05
N ASN A 48 -7.83 12.60 6.12
CA ASN A 48 -8.41 13.19 7.33
C ASN A 48 -8.80 12.10 8.35
N CYS A 49 -9.24 12.51 9.54
CA CYS A 49 -9.56 11.53 10.58
C CYS A 49 -10.77 10.65 10.29
N ASP A 50 -11.77 11.15 9.57
CA ASP A 50 -12.89 10.31 9.15
C ASP A 50 -12.40 9.22 8.19
N GLN A 51 -11.51 9.56 7.25
CA GLN A 51 -10.91 8.59 6.34
C GLN A 51 -10.01 7.60 7.09
N ALA A 52 -9.20 8.06 8.04
CA ALA A 52 -8.31 7.20 8.82
C ALA A 52 -9.09 6.13 9.61
N TRP A 53 -10.23 6.50 10.21
CA TRP A 53 -11.08 5.57 10.96
C TRP A 53 -11.92 4.64 10.08
N ASN A 54 -12.33 5.09 8.89
CA ASN A 54 -13.19 4.30 8.00
C ASN A 54 -12.41 3.46 6.98
N THR A 55 -11.10 3.65 6.85
CA THR A 55 -10.26 2.86 5.95
C THR A 55 -9.78 1.59 6.64
N PRO A 56 -9.90 0.40 6.02
CA PRO A 56 -9.42 -0.84 6.62
C PRO A 56 -7.94 -0.78 7.05
N VAL A 57 -7.65 -1.32 8.23
CA VAL A 57 -6.28 -1.42 8.80
C VAL A 57 -5.71 -2.82 8.60
N THR A 58 -4.54 -2.97 7.97
CA THR A 58 -3.89 -4.28 7.80
C THR A 58 -2.82 -4.44 8.84
N ASP A 59 -2.77 -5.58 9.52
CA ASP A 59 -1.76 -5.81 10.55
C ASP A 59 -0.36 -5.97 9.97
N ASP A 60 0.62 -5.48 10.72
CA ASP A 60 1.99 -5.92 10.55
C ASP A 60 2.10 -7.42 10.86
N SER A 61 2.87 -8.14 10.04
CA SER A 61 3.02 -9.59 10.11
C SER A 61 4.44 -10.02 9.75
N TYR A 62 4.96 -11.00 10.47
CA TYR A 62 6.23 -11.63 10.12
C TYR A 62 6.17 -12.49 8.84
N ASP A 63 4.98 -12.92 8.45
CA ASP A 63 4.75 -13.81 7.31
C ASP A 63 3.41 -13.53 6.65
N VAL A 64 3.47 -13.16 5.37
CA VAL A 64 2.31 -12.90 4.50
C VAL A 64 2.25 -13.87 3.32
N SER A 65 2.99 -14.99 3.39
CA SER A 65 3.01 -16.00 2.34
C SER A 65 1.69 -16.77 2.21
N GLY A 66 1.44 -17.29 1.00
CA GLY A 66 0.23 -18.04 0.69
C GLY A 66 -1.02 -17.16 0.69
N ASN A 67 -1.92 -17.38 1.66
CA ASN A 67 -3.18 -16.64 1.81
C ASN A 67 -3.23 -15.81 3.10
N LYS A 68 -2.10 -15.53 3.75
CA LYS A 68 -2.09 -14.82 5.04
C LYS A 68 -2.20 -13.31 4.81
N LEU A 69 -3.34 -12.71 5.16
CA LEU A 69 -3.53 -11.26 5.08
C LEU A 69 -2.52 -10.56 6.00
N GLY A 70 -1.85 -9.51 5.51
CA GLY A 70 -0.93 -8.74 6.32
C GLY A 70 0.04 -7.90 5.50
N VAL A 71 0.88 -7.15 6.19
CA VAL A 71 2.06 -6.49 5.62
C VAL A 71 3.28 -6.90 6.43
N ARG A 72 4.30 -7.39 5.77
CA ARG A 72 5.61 -7.68 6.34
C ARG A 72 6.57 -6.58 5.96
N CYS A 73 7.18 -5.94 6.95
CA CYS A 73 8.23 -4.97 6.74
C CYS A 73 9.57 -5.49 7.26
N VAL A 74 10.66 -5.24 6.53
CA VAL A 74 12.04 -5.54 6.98
C VAL A 74 12.91 -4.32 6.77
N GLY A 75 13.75 -4.03 7.77
CA GLY A 75 14.66 -2.87 7.81
C GLY A 75 14.38 -1.99 9.01
N SER A 76 15.34 -1.13 9.39
CA SER A 76 15.17 -0.22 10.53
C SER A 76 14.16 0.90 10.27
N GLY A 77 13.78 1.14 9.02
CA GLY A 77 12.76 2.11 8.65
C GLY A 77 11.31 1.67 8.91
N CYS A 78 11.09 0.42 9.29
CA CYS A 78 9.76 -0.14 9.48
C CYS A 78 9.02 0.50 10.66
N ASP A 79 9.68 0.73 11.79
CA ASP A 79 9.01 1.16 13.01
C ASP A 79 8.55 2.63 12.93
N GLY A 80 7.32 2.89 13.41
CA GLY A 80 6.78 4.23 13.68
C GLY A 80 7.18 5.31 12.67
N SER A 81 7.80 6.39 13.17
CA SER A 81 8.24 7.52 12.36
C SER A 81 9.67 7.39 11.81
N ASN A 82 10.27 6.19 11.81
CA ASN A 82 11.62 5.99 11.27
C ASN A 82 11.66 6.28 9.76
N ASP A 83 12.85 6.59 9.26
CA ASP A 83 13.05 6.98 7.87
C ASP A 83 12.71 5.81 6.91
N PRO A 84 11.74 5.97 5.98
CA PRO A 84 11.40 4.93 5.01
C PRO A 84 12.56 4.57 4.07
N TRP A 85 13.59 5.41 3.93
CA TRP A 85 14.81 5.05 3.20
C TRP A 85 15.54 3.86 3.83
N ASP A 86 15.32 3.58 5.11
CA ASP A 86 15.91 2.45 5.84
C ASP A 86 15.04 1.18 5.82
N ILE A 87 13.98 1.15 5.00
CA ILE A 87 13.20 -0.06 4.74
C ILE A 87 13.89 -0.85 3.62
N ASP A 88 14.24 -2.10 3.89
CA ASP A 88 14.86 -3.02 2.92
C ASP A 88 13.81 -3.67 2.02
N LEU A 89 12.66 -4.07 2.61
CA LEU A 89 11.52 -4.58 1.86
C LEU A 89 10.18 -4.34 2.58
N VAL A 90 9.12 -4.23 1.77
CA VAL A 90 7.73 -4.36 2.23
C VAL A 90 7.04 -5.39 1.37
N GLU A 91 6.58 -6.48 1.96
CA GLU A 91 5.73 -7.48 1.32
C GLU A 91 4.31 -7.31 1.85
N MET A 92 3.33 -7.19 0.96
CA MET A 92 1.94 -6.96 1.32
C MET A 92 1.05 -7.99 0.64
N HIS A 93 0.07 -8.51 1.36
CA HIS A 93 -0.93 -9.41 0.82
C HIS A 93 -2.33 -8.96 1.24
N TYR A 94 -3.14 -8.59 0.25
CA TYR A 94 -4.52 -8.15 0.39
C TYR A 94 -5.52 -9.05 -0.33
N SER A 95 -5.10 -9.78 -1.38
CA SER A 95 -5.89 -10.80 -2.08
C SER A 95 -5.01 -11.52 -3.10
N ASN A 96 -5.40 -12.74 -3.48
CA ASN A 96 -4.82 -13.46 -4.63
C ASN A 96 -5.68 -13.36 -5.90
N ASN A 97 -6.92 -12.86 -5.80
CA ASN A 97 -7.79 -12.63 -6.96
C ASN A 97 -8.77 -11.46 -6.72
N PRO A 98 -8.52 -10.26 -7.30
CA PRO A 98 -7.33 -9.90 -8.10
C PRO A 98 -6.02 -10.01 -7.31
N LEU A 99 -4.88 -10.14 -8.01
CA LEU A 99 -3.58 -10.28 -7.36
C LEU A 99 -3.15 -8.96 -6.71
N TYR A 100 -3.38 -8.85 -5.41
CA TYR A 100 -2.93 -7.78 -4.52
C TYR A 100 -1.92 -8.32 -3.51
N HIS A 101 -0.97 -9.12 -4.01
CA HIS A 101 0.18 -9.62 -3.27
C HIS A 101 1.45 -9.15 -3.97
N TRP A 102 2.16 -8.22 -3.33
CA TRP A 102 3.34 -7.61 -3.92
C TRP A 102 4.47 -7.44 -2.91
N THR A 103 5.68 -7.37 -3.42
CA THR A 103 6.87 -7.01 -2.66
C THR A 103 7.53 -5.79 -3.30
N ILE A 104 7.83 -4.80 -2.46
CA ILE A 104 8.67 -3.64 -2.76
C ILE A 104 10.06 -3.92 -2.19
N TYR A 105 11.09 -3.82 -3.02
CA TYR A 105 12.48 -4.03 -2.59
C TYR A 105 13.30 -2.76 -2.80
N LYS A 106 14.03 -2.32 -1.77
CA LYS A 106 14.95 -1.17 -1.85
C LYS A 106 15.96 -1.29 -2.99
N ASN A 107 16.55 -2.47 -3.13
CA ASN A 107 17.67 -2.72 -4.05
C ASN A 107 17.25 -3.38 -5.37
N ARG A 108 15.97 -3.28 -5.77
CA ARG A 108 15.49 -3.83 -7.04
C ARG A 108 14.74 -2.78 -7.84
N ASP A 109 15.29 -2.44 -8.99
CA ASP A 109 14.67 -1.57 -10.00
C ASP A 109 14.04 -0.29 -9.40
N SER A 110 14.78 0.36 -8.48
CA SER A 110 14.34 1.60 -7.81
C SER A 110 12.97 1.47 -7.12
N TYR A 111 12.82 0.47 -6.24
CA TYR A 111 11.60 0.19 -5.45
C TYR A 111 10.40 -0.28 -6.31
N ALA A 112 10.68 -1.13 -7.30
CA ALA A 112 9.63 -1.78 -8.08
C ALA A 112 8.67 -2.59 -7.20
N MET A 113 7.37 -2.50 -7.49
CA MET A 113 6.31 -3.26 -6.84
C MET A 113 6.05 -4.54 -7.63
N ILE A 114 6.50 -5.68 -7.12
CA ILE A 114 6.59 -6.94 -7.87
C ILE A 114 5.61 -7.96 -7.30
N GLY A 115 4.77 -8.55 -8.14
CA GLY A 115 3.82 -9.57 -7.73
C GLY A 115 4.45 -10.95 -7.53
N LEU A 116 3.70 -11.87 -6.90
CA LEU A 116 4.10 -13.28 -6.77
C LEU A 116 4.31 -13.98 -8.12
N ASP A 117 3.69 -13.47 -9.19
CA ASP A 117 3.88 -13.94 -10.56
C ASP A 117 5.19 -13.43 -11.21
N GLY A 118 5.99 -12.66 -10.47
CA GLY A 118 7.25 -12.07 -10.92
C GLY A 118 7.09 -10.84 -11.82
N ARG A 119 5.86 -10.36 -12.06
CA ARG A 119 5.61 -9.17 -12.89
C ARG A 119 5.67 -7.89 -12.05
N VAL A 120 6.04 -6.80 -12.70
CA VAL A 120 6.00 -5.46 -12.11
C VAL A 120 4.60 -4.90 -12.26
N TYR A 121 3.98 -4.51 -11.14
CA TYR A 121 2.64 -3.91 -11.10
C TYR A 121 2.67 -2.41 -10.85
N GLY A 122 3.84 -1.85 -10.56
CA GLY A 122 4.02 -0.44 -10.30
C GLY A 122 5.42 -0.14 -9.79
N ASN A 123 5.62 1.11 -9.40
CA ASN A 123 6.81 1.55 -8.70
C ASN A 123 6.40 2.29 -7.43
N CYS A 124 7.16 2.15 -6.36
CA CYS A 124 6.98 2.95 -5.17
C CYS A 124 8.21 3.79 -4.91
N ASP A 125 8.09 4.89 -4.19
CA ASP A 125 9.20 5.71 -3.74
C ASP A 125 9.05 5.95 -2.24
N PRO A 126 10.13 5.85 -1.45
CA PRO A 126 10.12 6.37 -0.09
C PRO A 126 9.68 7.84 -0.11
N PHE A 127 8.57 8.14 0.58
CA PHE A 127 7.91 9.44 0.46
C PHE A 127 7.53 10.00 1.83
N PRO A 128 8.50 10.18 2.75
CA PRO A 128 8.22 10.68 4.09
C PRO A 128 7.72 12.12 4.02
N SER A 129 6.54 12.41 4.56
CA SER A 129 6.21 13.78 4.98
C SER A 129 5.05 13.84 5.97
N VAL A 130 3.83 13.55 5.51
CA VAL A 130 2.61 13.75 6.28
C VAL A 130 2.40 12.57 7.20
N SER A 131 2.08 12.87 8.45
CA SER A 131 1.52 11.92 9.40
C SER A 131 0.14 12.39 9.84
N TYR A 132 -0.69 11.46 10.27
CA TYR A 132 -1.97 11.76 10.90
C TYR A 132 -2.01 11.20 12.32
N TYR A 133 -2.77 11.90 13.17
CA TYR A 133 -3.09 11.46 14.52
C TYR A 133 -4.55 11.77 14.80
N CYS A 134 -5.34 10.73 15.02
CA CYS A 134 -6.79 10.80 15.07
C CYS A 134 -7.31 10.17 16.36
N PRO A 135 -7.41 10.97 17.45
CA PRO A 135 -7.98 10.51 18.71
C PRO A 135 -9.52 10.42 18.62
N GLN A 136 -10.09 9.37 19.21
CA GLN A 136 -11.54 9.18 19.35
C GLN A 136 -11.84 8.51 20.70
N PHE A 137 -12.45 9.25 21.62
CA PHE A 137 -12.73 8.81 23.00
C PHE A 137 -11.50 8.16 23.66
N ALA A 138 -11.60 6.89 24.05
CA ALA A 138 -10.53 6.10 24.65
C ALA A 138 -9.70 5.34 23.59
N SER A 139 -9.63 5.82 22.35
CA SER A 139 -8.86 5.18 21.29
C SER A 139 -8.18 6.24 20.43
N TRP A 140 -7.14 5.84 19.73
CA TRP A 140 -6.52 6.67 18.73
C TRP A 140 -5.93 5.82 17.62
N ILE A 141 -5.90 6.39 16.42
CA ILE A 141 -5.21 5.82 15.27
C ILE A 141 -4.22 6.86 14.74
N ARG A 142 -3.02 6.41 14.38
CA ARG A 142 -1.98 7.26 13.82
C ARG A 142 -1.24 6.53 12.71
N GLY A 143 -0.67 7.29 11.79
CA GLY A 143 0.17 6.74 10.73
C GLY A 143 1.17 7.77 10.23
N ASP A 144 2.38 7.28 9.94
CA ASP A 144 3.46 8.01 9.29
C ASP A 144 3.60 7.51 7.85
N ARG A 145 3.59 8.41 6.86
CA ARG A 145 3.71 8.01 5.46
C ARG A 145 5.08 7.43 5.17
N LYS A 146 5.10 6.23 4.58
CA LYS A 146 6.32 5.50 4.21
C LYS A 146 6.57 5.56 2.71
N PHE A 147 5.59 5.21 1.90
CA PHE A 147 5.73 5.13 0.45
C PHE A 147 4.64 5.89 -0.27
N ARG A 148 4.97 6.42 -1.45
CA ARG A 148 4.02 6.70 -2.52
C ARG A 148 4.22 5.70 -3.63
N CYS A 149 3.16 5.04 -4.06
CA CYS A 149 3.17 4.02 -5.09
C CYS A 149 2.35 4.45 -6.30
N TYR A 150 2.84 4.09 -7.48
CA TYR A 150 2.24 4.36 -8.78
C TYR A 150 1.95 3.02 -9.47
N THR A 151 0.69 2.75 -9.75
CA THR A 151 0.22 1.46 -10.28
C THR A 151 -1.03 1.66 -11.16
N GLN A 152 -1.58 0.57 -11.69
CA GLN A 152 -2.88 0.57 -12.36
C GLN A 152 -4.07 0.40 -11.40
N PHE A 153 -3.81 0.14 -10.11
CA PHE A 153 -4.84 -0.12 -9.10
C PHE A 153 -5.03 1.07 -8.16
N THR A 154 -6.27 1.43 -7.88
CA THR A 154 -6.58 2.48 -6.89
C THR A 154 -6.45 1.96 -5.46
N ALA A 155 -6.24 2.86 -4.50
CA ALA A 155 -6.33 2.54 -3.07
C ALA A 155 -7.65 1.82 -2.71
N ALA A 156 -8.77 2.26 -3.29
CA ALA A 156 -10.07 1.65 -3.07
C ALA A 156 -10.12 0.18 -3.53
N GLN A 157 -9.63 -0.12 -4.74
CA GLN A 157 -9.58 -1.49 -5.26
C GLN A 157 -8.75 -2.42 -4.34
N ILE A 158 -7.60 -1.94 -3.86
CA ILE A 158 -6.73 -2.70 -2.97
C ILE A 158 -7.41 -2.95 -1.62
N ASN A 159 -8.01 -1.90 -1.04
CA ASN A 159 -8.72 -1.98 0.24
C ASN A 159 -9.96 -2.90 0.16
N GLU A 160 -10.69 -2.90 -0.95
CA GLU A 160 -11.83 -3.79 -1.20
C GLU A 160 -11.40 -5.25 -1.32
N GLY A 161 -10.25 -5.53 -1.93
CA GLY A 161 -9.74 -6.89 -2.11
C GLY A 161 -9.55 -7.66 -0.81
N ARG A 162 -9.34 -6.95 0.32
CA ARG A 162 -9.21 -7.53 1.65
C ARG A 162 -10.44 -8.25 2.16
N ASN A 163 -11.63 -7.85 1.71
CA ASN A 163 -12.88 -8.39 2.20
C ASN A 163 -13.22 -9.76 1.59
N ASN A 164 -12.36 -10.28 0.71
CA ASN A 164 -12.55 -11.53 -0.01
C ASN A 164 -11.74 -12.71 0.56
N HIS A 165 -11.21 -12.59 1.79
CA HIS A 165 -10.49 -13.66 2.53
C HIS A 165 -11.39 -14.44 3.47
#